data_AF-A0A1F8QFW1-F1
#
_entry.id   AF-A0A1F8QFW1-F1
#
_cell.length_a   1.000
_cell.length_b   1.000
_cell.length_c   1.000
_cell.angle_alpha   90.00
_cell.angle_beta   90.00
_cell.angle_gamma   90.00
#
_symmetry.space_group_name_H-M   'P 1'
#
loop_
_entity.id
_entity.type
_entity.pdbx_description
1 polymer ?
#
loop_
_entity_poly.entity_id
_entity_poly.type
_entity_poly.pdbx_seq_one_letter_code
_entity_poly.pdbx_strand_id
1 'polypeptide(L)'
;MKSAKSPQGDQRADILRRLRCAVGHLNAVIEMTEDCQPCEKVLHQLNAVQAALRTAGFKLLSCQAMQSEALILASPSSEQRAAELKRLQSLYALLIQKSEPCNEVIK
;
A
#
# COMPACT_ATOMS: atom_id res chain seq x y z
N MET A 1 -13.53 -24.81 21.61
CA MET A 1 -12.84 -23.53 21.89
C MET A 1 -12.58 -22.82 20.56
N LYS A 2 -13.35 -21.78 20.22
CA LYS A 2 -13.07 -20.95 19.04
C LYS A 2 -12.00 -19.94 19.43
N SER A 3 -10.86 -19.99 18.77
CA SER A 3 -9.74 -19.07 18.99
C SER A 3 -10.20 -17.65 18.66
N ALA A 4 -10.21 -16.76 19.66
CA ALA A 4 -10.51 -15.35 19.48
C ALA A 4 -9.38 -14.72 18.66
N LYS A 5 -9.58 -14.59 17.35
CA LYS A 5 -8.62 -13.96 16.46
C LYS A 5 -8.59 -12.47 16.78
N SER A 6 -7.41 -11.94 17.08
CA SER A 6 -7.27 -10.50 17.36
C SER A 6 -7.62 -9.70 16.10
N PRO A 7 -8.26 -8.52 16.22
CA PRO A 7 -8.61 -7.68 15.06
C PRO A 7 -7.39 -7.32 14.19
N GLN A 8 -6.20 -7.31 14.78
CA GLN A 8 -4.91 -7.10 14.08
C GLN A 8 -4.53 -8.28 13.18
N GLY A 9 -4.84 -9.52 13.59
CA GLY A 9 -4.60 -10.72 12.79
C GLY A 9 -5.49 -10.79 11.54
N ASP A 10 -6.70 -10.25 11.61
CA ASP A 10 -7.60 -10.15 10.46
C ASP A 10 -7.15 -9.10 9.44
N GLN A 11 -6.68 -7.94 9.90
CA GLN A 11 -6.14 -6.92 9.00
C GLN A 11 -4.88 -7.41 8.26
N ARG A 12 -3.96 -8.08 8.98
CA ARG A 12 -2.75 -8.63 8.36
C ARG A 12 -3.08 -9.71 7.32
N ALA A 13 -4.06 -10.56 7.59
CA ALA A 13 -4.50 -11.58 6.63
C ALA A 13 -5.08 -10.96 5.35
N ASP A 14 -5.88 -9.89 5.46
CA ASP A 14 -6.43 -9.21 4.28
C ASP A 14 -5.36 -8.49 3.45
N ILE A 15 -4.37 -7.86 4.11
CA ILE A 15 -3.21 -7.26 3.42
C ILE A 15 -2.45 -8.33 2.63
N LEU A 16 -2.14 -9.48 3.26
CA LEU A 16 -1.45 -10.59 2.60
C LEU A 16 -2.26 -11.14 1.41
N ARG A 17 -3.58 -11.27 1.54
CA ARG A 17 -4.46 -11.70 0.45
C ARG A 17 -4.36 -10.78 -0.76
N ARG A 18 -4.30 -9.47 -0.54
CA ARG A 18 -4.21 -8.47 -1.62
C ARG A 18 -2.84 -8.44 -2.28
N LEU A 19 -1.77 -8.58 -1.51
CA LEU A 19 -0.42 -8.71 -2.05
C LEU A 19 -0.29 -9.97 -2.92
N ARG A 20 -0.87 -11.10 -2.50
CA ARG A 20 -0.94 -12.33 -3.32
C ARG A 20 -1.75 -12.13 -4.61
N CYS A 21 -2.84 -11.36 -4.55
CA CYS A 21 -3.60 -10.98 -5.74
C CYS A 21 -2.75 -10.16 -6.72
N ALA A 22 -1.99 -9.18 -6.23
CA ALA A 22 -1.07 -8.39 -7.05
C ALA A 22 -0.02 -9.27 -7.75
N VAL A 23 0.52 -10.28 -7.06
CA VAL A 23 1.43 -11.29 -7.65
C VAL A 23 0.74 -12.07 -8.77
N GLY A 24 -0.50 -12.53 -8.56
CA GLY A 24 -1.25 -13.24 -9.60
C GLY A 24 -1.48 -12.39 -10.85
N HIS A 25 -1.84 -11.12 -10.69
CA HIS A 25 -1.95 -10.20 -11.82
C HIS A 25 -0.61 -9.92 -12.50
N LEU A 26 0.47 -9.82 -11.73
CA LEU A 26 1.81 -9.58 -12.30
C LEU A 26 2.29 -10.77 -13.12
N ASN A 27 2.04 -12.00 -12.65
CA ASN A 27 2.34 -13.21 -13.43
C ASN A 27 1.58 -13.21 -14.76
N ALA A 28 0.29 -12.85 -14.74
CA ALA A 28 -0.50 -12.73 -15.97
C ALA A 28 0.05 -11.65 -16.93
N VAL A 29 0.54 -10.51 -16.40
CA VAL A 29 1.20 -9.49 -17.21
C VAL A 29 2.47 -10.03 -17.88
N ILE A 30 3.28 -10.81 -17.16
CA ILE A 30 4.50 -11.43 -17.69
C ILE A 30 4.13 -12.38 -18.83
N GLU A 31 3.22 -13.33 -18.59
CA GLU A 31 2.75 -14.29 -19.61
C GLU A 31 2.21 -13.58 -20.86
N MET A 32 1.36 -12.56 -20.68
CA MET A 32 0.83 -11.78 -21.81
C MET A 32 1.91 -11.05 -22.61
N THR A 33 2.99 -10.62 -21.94
CA THR A 33 4.12 -9.94 -22.59
C THR A 33 4.97 -10.92 -23.37
N GLU A 34 5.24 -12.10 -22.81
CA GLU A 34 5.96 -13.19 -23.47
C GLU A 34 5.19 -13.69 -24.71
N ASP A 35 3.86 -13.75 -24.64
CA ASP A 35 2.97 -14.12 -25.74
C ASP A 35 2.74 -12.99 -26.77
N CYS A 36 3.42 -11.85 -26.64
CA CYS A 36 3.26 -10.68 -27.52
C CYS A 36 1.79 -10.22 -27.67
N GLN A 37 1.00 -10.30 -26.59
CA GLN A 37 -0.39 -9.83 -26.60
C GLN A 37 -0.48 -8.31 -26.85
N PRO A 38 -1.63 -7.79 -27.32
CA PRO A 38 -1.81 -6.36 -27.56
C PRO A 38 -1.51 -5.52 -26.31
N CYS A 39 -0.69 -4.47 -26.48
CA CYS A 39 -0.26 -3.59 -25.39
C CYS A 39 -1.43 -3.04 -24.57
N GLU A 40 -2.56 -2.73 -25.20
CA GLU A 40 -3.77 -2.28 -24.51
C GLU A 40 -4.24 -3.28 -23.45
N LYS A 41 -4.28 -4.58 -23.78
CA LYS A 41 -4.66 -5.62 -22.83
C LYS A 41 -3.64 -5.75 -21.69
N VAL A 42 -2.35 -5.69 -22.01
CA VAL A 42 -1.26 -5.75 -21.01
C VAL A 42 -1.37 -4.56 -20.05
N LEU A 43 -1.63 -3.35 -20.56
CA LEU A 43 -1.81 -2.14 -19.75
C LEU A 43 -3.04 -2.23 -18.83
N HIS A 44 -4.14 -2.84 -19.28
CA HIS A 44 -5.29 -3.10 -18.41
C HIS A 44 -4.94 -4.03 -17.24
N GLN A 45 -4.17 -5.09 -17.47
CA GLN A 45 -3.72 -5.98 -16.39
C GLN A 45 -2.69 -5.30 -15.48
N LEU A 46 -1.80 -4.48 -16.02
CA LEU A 46 -0.86 -3.71 -15.23
C LEU A 46 -1.58 -2.72 -14.29
N ASN A 47 -2.68 -2.11 -14.76
CA ASN A 47 -3.55 -1.29 -13.92
C ASN A 47 -4.19 -2.11 -12.77
N ALA A 48 -4.54 -3.38 -13.00
CA ALA A 48 -5.03 -4.27 -11.94
C ALA A 48 -3.95 -4.54 -10.87
N VAL A 49 -2.68 -4.73 -11.28
CA VAL A 49 -1.55 -4.83 -10.35
C VAL A 49 -1.45 -3.57 -9.48
N GLN A 50 -1.44 -2.39 -10.10
CA GLN A 50 -1.35 -1.11 -9.39
C GLN A 50 -2.51 -0.91 -8.42
N ALA A 51 -3.74 -1.27 -8.80
CA ALA A 51 -4.92 -1.18 -7.95
C ALA A 51 -4.83 -2.11 -6.73
N ALA A 52 -4.36 -3.34 -6.91
CA ALA A 52 -4.16 -4.30 -5.83
C ALA A 52 -3.09 -3.81 -4.84
N LEU A 53 -1.96 -3.30 -5.33
CA LEU A 53 -0.89 -2.72 -4.52
C LEU A 53 -1.36 -1.48 -3.76
N ARG A 54 -2.05 -0.55 -4.43
CA ARG A 54 -2.60 0.66 -3.80
C ARG A 54 -3.55 0.30 -2.65
N THR A 55 -4.40 -0.70 -2.84
CA THR A 55 -5.33 -1.13 -1.80
C THR A 55 -4.62 -1.80 -0.62
N ALA A 56 -3.58 -2.59 -0.87
CA ALA A 56 -2.74 -3.15 0.20
C ALA A 56 -2.01 -2.04 0.98
N GLY A 57 -1.46 -1.04 0.27
CA GLY A 57 -0.80 0.12 0.86
C GLY A 57 -1.71 0.94 1.76
N PHE A 58 -2.94 1.25 1.32
CA PHE A 58 -3.92 1.95 2.17
C PHE A 58 -4.26 1.18 3.44
N LYS A 59 -4.36 -0.14 3.38
CA LYS A 59 -4.63 -0.98 4.56
C LYS A 59 -3.46 -1.01 5.52
N LEU A 60 -2.22 -1.02 5.02
CA LEU A 60 -1.03 -0.87 5.87
C LEU A 60 -1.02 0.48 6.59
N LEU A 61 -1.28 1.57 5.86
CA LEU A 61 -1.35 2.91 6.45
C LEU A 61 -2.46 3.03 7.48
N SER A 62 -3.65 2.49 7.20
CA SER A 62 -4.77 2.46 8.14
C SER A 62 -4.43 1.66 9.41
N CYS A 63 -3.80 0.50 9.26
CA CYS A 63 -3.33 -0.30 10.39
C CYS A 63 -2.31 0.48 11.24
N GLN A 64 -1.42 1.23 10.60
CA GLN A 64 -0.47 2.07 11.32
C GLN A 64 -1.16 3.24 12.06
N ALA A 65 -2.09 3.93 11.41
CA ALA A 65 -2.85 5.02 12.03
C ALA A 65 -3.62 4.55 13.27
N MET A 66 -4.24 3.35 13.21
CA MET A 66 -4.90 2.75 14.38
C MET A 66 -3.93 2.44 15.52
N GLN A 67 -2.72 1.96 15.22
CA GLN A 67 -1.69 1.72 16.24
C GLN A 67 -1.18 3.02 16.88
N SER A 68 -1.20 4.11 16.12
CA SER A 68 -0.76 5.44 16.57
C SER A 68 -1.84 6.20 17.36
N GLU A 69 -3.09 5.73 17.36
CA GLU A 69 -4.25 6.41 17.95
C GLU A 69 -4.02 6.81 19.41
N ALA A 70 -3.58 5.87 20.25
CA ALA A 70 -3.36 6.13 21.67
C ALA A 70 -2.29 7.20 21.91
N LEU A 71 -1.20 7.20 21.12
CA LEU A 71 -0.14 8.21 21.24
C LEU A 71 -0.65 9.59 20.82
N ILE A 72 -1.38 9.66 19.71
CA ILE A 72 -1.92 10.91 19.16
C ILE A 72 -2.98 11.51 20.10
N LEU A 73 -3.88 10.70 20.66
CA LEU A 73 -5.01 11.19 21.45
C LEU A 73 -4.69 11.37 22.93
N ALA A 74 -3.83 10.53 23.52
CA ALA A 74 -3.65 10.46 24.97
C ALA A 74 -2.25 10.84 25.48
N SER A 75 -1.25 11.06 24.61
CA SER A 75 0.07 11.50 25.09
C SER A 75 -0.02 12.88 25.75
N PRO A 76 0.54 13.07 26.97
CA PRO A 76 0.59 14.39 27.61
C PRO A 76 1.57 15.34 26.91
N SER A 77 2.55 14.82 26.17
CA SER A 77 3.54 15.63 25.46
C SER A 77 3.01 16.08 24.09
N SER A 78 2.89 17.39 23.91
CA SER A 78 2.54 17.97 22.61
C SER A 78 3.58 17.66 21.52
N GLU A 79 4.85 17.56 21.91
CA GLU A 79 5.94 17.23 21.00
C GLU A 79 5.80 15.79 20.47
N GLN A 80 5.46 14.83 21.35
CA GLN A 80 5.26 13.43 20.94
C GLN A 80 4.08 13.29 19.97
N ARG A 81 2.95 13.98 20.24
CA ARG A 81 1.80 13.98 19.32
C ARG A 81 2.18 14.55 17.95
N ALA A 82 2.89 15.67 17.92
CA ALA A 82 3.33 16.30 16.68
C ALA A 82 4.31 15.41 15.89
N ALA A 83 5.25 14.76 16.57
CA ALA A 83 6.20 13.84 15.95
C ALA A 83 5.49 12.64 15.30
N GLU A 84 4.49 12.06 15.95
CA GLU A 84 3.76 10.92 15.40
C GLU A 84 2.86 11.31 14.22
N LEU A 85 2.20 12.47 14.29
CA LEU A 85 1.47 13.01 13.14
C LEU A 85 2.39 13.25 11.94
N LYS A 86 3.58 13.82 12.17
CA LYS A 86 4.60 14.01 11.13
C LYS A 86 5.05 12.67 10.54
N ARG A 87 5.20 11.64 11.37
CA ARG A 87 5.55 10.29 10.91
C ARG A 87 4.45 9.70 10.01
N LEU A 88 3.17 9.80 10.41
CA LEU A 88 2.05 9.36 9.58
C LEU A 88 1.96 10.12 8.25
N GLN A 89 2.21 11.44 8.26
CA GLN A 89 2.27 12.25 7.05
C GLN A 89 3.37 11.76 6.09
N SER A 90 4.56 11.42 6.60
CA SER A 90 5.64 10.86 5.78
C SER A 90 5.25 9.51 5.16
N LEU A 91 4.58 8.63 5.92
CA LEU A 91 4.10 7.34 5.38
C LEU A 91 3.05 7.51 4.29
N TYR A 92 2.13 8.48 4.45
CA TYR A 92 1.18 8.84 3.41
C TYR A 92 1.88 9.38 2.16
N ALA A 93 2.89 10.23 2.33
CA ALA A 93 3.69 10.73 1.21
C ALA A 93 4.36 9.59 0.43
N LEU A 94 4.94 8.59 1.10
CA LEU A 94 5.51 7.40 0.45
C LEU A 94 4.47 6.61 -0.38
N LEU A 95 3.22 6.55 0.10
CA LEU A 95 2.15 5.83 -0.61
C LEU A 95 1.66 6.58 -1.85
N ILE A 96 1.70 7.91 -1.84
CA ILE A 96 1.12 8.75 -2.89
C ILE A 96 2.17 9.30 -3.87
N GLN A 97 3.44 9.39 -3.47
CA GLN A 97 4.51 9.79 -4.38
C GLN A 97 4.51 8.85 -5.60
N LYS A 98 4.02 9.38 -6.72
CA LYS A 98 4.49 8.92 -8.02
C LYS A 98 6.00 9.13 -7.99
N SER A 99 6.76 8.14 -8.44
CA SER A 99 8.11 8.40 -8.93
C SER A 99 8.03 9.66 -9.78
N GLU A 100 8.64 10.76 -9.35
CA GLU A 100 8.88 11.85 -10.29
C GLU A 100 9.63 11.20 -11.47
N PRO A 101 9.13 11.32 -12.71
CA PRO A 101 9.99 10.99 -13.83
C PRO A 101 11.22 11.88 -13.66
N CYS A 102 12.42 11.27 -13.63
CA CYS A 102 13.67 12.01 -13.82
C CYS A 102 13.49 12.88 -15.07
N ASN A 103 13.18 14.16 -14.89
CA ASN A 103 13.09 15.12 -15.97
C ASN A 103 14.18 16.16 -15.77
N GLU A 104 15.42 15.73 -16.05
CA GLU A 104 16.49 16.61 -16.49
C GLU A 104 17.21 15.95 -17.67
N VAL A 105 16.57 15.95 -18.83
CA VAL A 105 17.28 16.19 -20.09
C VAL A 105 16.39 17.05 -20.97
N ILE A 106 16.83 18.29 -21.20
CA ILE A 106 16.87 19.06 -22.46
C ILE A 106 16.90 20.54 -22.07
N LYS A 107 18.11 21.12 -22.02
CA LYS A 107 18.54 22.23 -22.88
C LYS A 107 20.04 22.15 -23.06
#